data_AF-A0A1S7SJ72-F1
#
_entry.id   AF-A0A1S7SJ72-F1
#
_cell.length_a   1.000
_cell.length_b   1.000
_cell.length_c   1.000
_cell.angle_alpha   90.00
_cell.angle_beta   90.00
_cell.angle_gamma   90.00
#
_symmetry.space_group_name_H-M   'P 1'
#
loop_
_entity.id
_entity.type
_entity.pdbx_description
1 polymer ?
#
loop_
_entity_poly.entity_id
_entity_poly.type
_entity_poly.pdbx_seq_one_letter_code
_entity_poly.pdbx_strand_id
1 'polypeptide(L)'
;MKKRIRLHQVRVGMYIEELEGGVLPLPHLGPVASPIDVDLIMNSHAISVVINTQKGVDVDSVHNEVQLDLIGYESALASKFSARQIRHAQDAIQDARRSVGNVFVEARVRGALHLDAADKAVERIMLEAMTNAGAMIAVAKLKKKNEGTFLHSLAVSALMVTFGRNLGLSEDAVRILGLGGLIHDLGKMVLPTALLRKPGKVTVEEMDLIRTHPERGYEMAKRIAGMPRRVLDICLYHHEKFDGSGYPHRLAGPAIPYVARIAAICDVYDALTSVRPYKRAWSQAEAIETMMSSTGHFDPDLMKAFVSKMVINGTIH
;
A
#
# COMPACT_ATOMS: atom_id res chain seq x y z
N MET A 1 24.64 -22.02 13.47
CA MET A 1 23.76 -22.31 14.62
C MET A 1 22.33 -22.18 14.14
N LYS A 2 21.44 -23.12 14.49
CA LYS A 2 20.03 -23.04 14.07
C LYS A 2 19.28 -22.08 14.98
N LYS A 3 18.59 -21.10 14.42
CA LYS A 3 17.77 -20.12 15.15
C LYS A 3 16.38 -20.11 14.54
N ARG A 4 15.37 -20.32 15.38
CA ARG A 4 13.96 -20.23 14.98
C ARG A 4 13.55 -18.77 14.93
N ILE A 5 13.02 -18.34 13.80
CA ILE A 5 12.61 -16.97 13.52
C ILE A 5 11.18 -16.96 12.98
N ARG A 6 10.50 -15.82 13.12
CA ARG A 6 9.18 -15.61 12.55
C ARG A 6 9.31 -15.27 11.06
N LEU A 7 8.30 -15.58 10.25
CA LEU A 7 8.36 -15.32 8.81
C LEU A 7 8.62 -13.86 8.46
N HIS A 8 8.03 -12.91 9.19
CA HIS A 8 8.29 -11.47 8.94
C HIS A 8 9.72 -11.04 9.27
N GLN A 9 10.50 -11.91 9.93
CA GLN A 9 11.92 -11.71 10.18
C GLN A 9 12.77 -12.30 9.07
N VAL A 10 12.18 -13.08 8.14
CA VAL A 10 12.86 -13.59 6.96
C VAL A 10 13.22 -12.44 6.04
N ARG A 11 14.44 -12.45 5.53
CA ARG A 11 14.95 -11.46 4.58
C ARG A 11 16.03 -12.08 3.71
N VAL A 12 16.34 -11.37 2.64
CA VAL A 12 17.44 -11.70 1.73
C VAL A 12 18.75 -11.83 2.50
N GLY A 13 19.54 -12.85 2.17
CA GLY A 13 20.79 -13.20 2.83
C GLY A 13 20.63 -14.16 4.01
N MET A 14 19.41 -14.51 4.41
CA MET A 14 19.18 -15.60 5.37
C MET A 14 19.34 -16.97 4.72
N TYR A 15 19.71 -17.98 5.51
CA TYR A 15 19.77 -19.35 5.04
C TYR A 15 18.75 -20.19 5.78
N ILE A 16 17.72 -20.67 5.08
CA ILE A 16 16.60 -21.41 5.65
C ILE A 16 16.89 -22.90 5.58
N GLU A 17 16.93 -23.54 6.76
CA GLU A 17 17.07 -24.99 6.85
C GLU A 17 15.73 -25.70 7.05
N GLU A 18 14.71 -24.99 7.52
CA GLU A 18 13.40 -25.59 7.79
C GLU A 18 12.26 -24.57 7.73
N LEU A 19 11.12 -24.98 7.19
CA LEU A 19 9.85 -24.26 7.25
C LEU A 19 8.85 -25.11 8.06
N GLU A 20 8.58 -24.70 9.29
CA GLU A 20 7.73 -25.47 10.20
C GLU A 20 6.25 -25.13 9.98
N GLY A 21 5.39 -26.12 9.72
CA GLY A 21 3.91 -25.97 9.81
C GLY A 21 3.13 -25.65 8.52
N GLY A 22 3.70 -25.81 7.33
CA GLY A 22 2.97 -25.72 6.05
C GLY A 22 2.43 -27.07 5.55
N VAL A 23 1.50 -27.04 4.58
CA VAL A 23 1.09 -28.23 3.81
C VAL A 23 2.15 -28.51 2.73
N LEU A 24 2.55 -29.77 2.57
CA LEU A 24 3.54 -30.19 1.59
C LEU A 24 3.03 -30.05 0.14
N PRO A 25 3.91 -29.73 -0.82
CA PRO A 25 5.35 -29.51 -0.66
C PRO A 25 5.69 -28.07 -0.22
N LEU A 26 6.72 -27.94 0.63
CA LEU A 26 7.21 -26.64 1.10
C LEU A 26 8.07 -25.98 -0.01
N PRO A 27 7.83 -24.70 -0.35
CA PRO A 27 8.30 -24.12 -1.61
C PRO A 27 9.78 -23.67 -1.63
N HIS A 28 10.46 -23.52 -0.48
CA HIS A 28 11.83 -22.98 -0.47
C HIS A 28 12.65 -23.40 0.76
N LEU A 29 13.67 -24.25 0.56
CA LEU A 29 14.73 -24.55 1.53
C LEU A 29 16.08 -24.13 0.92
N GLY A 30 16.93 -23.46 1.69
CA GLY A 30 18.21 -22.90 1.22
C GLY A 30 18.34 -21.39 1.41
N PRO A 31 19.26 -20.73 0.68
CA PRO A 31 19.46 -19.29 0.80
C PRO A 31 18.24 -18.52 0.31
N VAL A 32 17.86 -17.50 1.07
CA VAL A 32 16.92 -16.46 0.64
C VAL A 32 17.73 -15.49 -0.22
N ALA A 33 17.78 -15.76 -1.50
CA ALA A 33 18.61 -15.01 -2.46
C ALA A 33 17.88 -13.75 -2.95
N SER A 34 16.55 -13.74 -2.90
CA SER A 34 15.74 -12.66 -3.46
C SER A 34 14.57 -12.26 -2.55
N PRO A 35 14.04 -11.03 -2.70
CA PRO A 35 12.79 -10.63 -2.05
C PRO A 35 11.59 -11.49 -2.45
N ILE A 36 11.62 -12.11 -3.64
CA ILE A 36 10.59 -13.05 -4.08
C ILE A 36 10.59 -14.29 -3.18
N ASP A 37 11.75 -14.77 -2.77
CA ASP A 37 11.88 -15.88 -1.82
C ASP A 37 11.25 -15.48 -0.48
N VAL A 38 11.53 -14.25 -0.01
CA VAL A 38 10.94 -13.71 1.22
C VAL A 38 9.41 -13.71 1.11
N ASP A 39 8.86 -13.26 -0.01
CA ASP A 39 7.41 -13.22 -0.22
C ASP A 39 6.80 -14.62 -0.39
N LEU A 40 7.45 -15.53 -1.10
CA LEU A 40 7.04 -16.93 -1.20
C LEU A 40 7.02 -17.60 0.17
N ILE A 41 8.01 -17.31 1.00
CA ILE A 41 8.12 -17.82 2.36
C ILE A 41 7.05 -17.15 3.23
N MET A 42 6.89 -15.84 3.17
CA MET A 42 5.86 -15.07 3.88
C MET A 42 4.43 -15.50 3.53
N ASN A 43 4.21 -15.88 2.27
CA ASN A 43 2.93 -16.38 1.76
C ASN A 43 2.85 -17.92 1.81
N SER A 44 3.92 -18.61 2.21
CA SER A 44 3.85 -20.02 2.54
C SER A 44 3.06 -20.16 3.84
N HIS A 45 2.20 -21.15 3.92
CA HIS A 45 1.40 -21.45 5.12
C HIS A 45 2.27 -21.88 6.32
N ALA A 46 3.59 -21.68 6.28
CA ALA A 46 4.51 -22.00 7.35
C ALA A 46 4.25 -21.13 8.59
N ILE A 47 4.44 -21.75 9.75
CA ILE A 47 4.29 -21.20 11.09
C ILE A 47 5.58 -20.49 11.53
N SER A 48 6.74 -21.08 11.25
CA SER A 48 8.04 -20.55 11.63
C SER A 48 9.12 -20.95 10.61
N VAL A 49 10.24 -20.23 10.62
CA VAL A 49 11.41 -20.53 9.78
C VAL A 49 12.59 -20.83 10.70
N VAL A 50 13.29 -21.93 10.47
CA VAL A 50 14.58 -22.18 11.12
C VAL A 50 15.68 -21.73 10.18
N ILE A 51 16.41 -20.70 10.58
CA ILE A 51 17.57 -20.21 9.83
C ILE A 51 18.86 -20.78 10.41
N ASN A 52 19.87 -20.91 9.57
CA ASN A 52 21.24 -21.16 10.00
C ASN A 52 22.04 -19.86 10.00
N THR A 53 22.28 -19.31 11.19
CA THR A 53 23.00 -18.04 11.38
C THR A 53 24.50 -18.12 11.11
N GLN A 54 25.04 -19.32 10.83
CA GLN A 54 26.42 -19.47 10.35
C GLN A 54 26.51 -19.48 8.82
N LYS A 55 25.38 -19.67 8.13
CA LYS A 55 25.30 -19.68 6.65
C LYS A 55 24.62 -18.44 6.07
N GLY A 56 24.03 -17.59 6.91
CA GLY A 56 23.28 -16.39 6.50
C GLY A 56 23.05 -15.41 7.65
N VAL A 57 22.40 -14.28 7.35
CA VAL A 57 22.20 -13.12 8.23
C VAL A 57 21.29 -13.45 9.44
N ASP A 58 21.58 -12.88 10.62
CA ASP A 58 20.79 -13.06 11.87
C ASP A 58 19.79 -11.92 12.14
N VAL A 59 18.74 -12.19 12.93
CA VAL A 59 17.60 -11.35 13.32
C VAL A 59 17.99 -10.00 13.93
N ASP A 60 19.03 -9.95 14.78
CA ASP A 60 19.30 -8.83 15.68
C ASP A 60 20.12 -7.67 15.04
N SER A 61 20.43 -7.75 13.73
CA SER A 61 21.08 -6.67 12.96
C SER A 61 20.22 -5.40 12.77
N VAL A 62 18.92 -5.46 13.11
CA VAL A 62 17.87 -4.56 12.62
C VAL A 62 17.83 -3.18 13.32
N HIS A 63 18.33 -3.05 14.55
CA HIS A 63 18.24 -1.74 15.24
C HIS A 63 19.11 -0.65 14.62
N ASN A 64 20.21 -1.01 13.96
CA ASN A 64 21.02 -0.05 13.20
C ASN A 64 20.51 0.14 11.76
N GLU A 65 19.98 -0.92 11.12
CA GLU A 65 19.51 -0.86 9.72
C GLU A 65 18.29 0.03 9.50
N VAL A 66 17.30 0.05 10.43
CA VAL A 66 16.05 0.82 10.24
C VAL A 66 16.30 2.34 10.28
N GLN A 67 17.25 2.79 11.10
CA GLN A 67 17.62 4.21 11.16
C GLN A 67 18.46 4.62 9.95
N LEU A 68 19.35 3.72 9.48
CA LEU A 68 20.12 3.90 8.25
C LEU A 68 19.22 3.97 7.00
N ASP A 69 18.14 3.18 6.93
CA ASP A 69 17.23 3.14 5.77
C ASP A 69 16.37 4.41 5.65
N LEU A 70 15.86 4.95 6.77
CA LEU A 70 15.15 6.23 6.79
C LEU A 70 16.04 7.41 6.39
N ILE A 71 17.26 7.47 6.95
CA ILE A 71 18.26 8.49 6.60
C ILE A 71 18.65 8.36 5.12
N GLY A 72 18.81 7.13 4.62
CA GLY A 72 19.08 6.85 3.21
C GLY A 72 17.96 7.33 2.28
N TYR A 73 16.70 7.08 2.63
CA TYR A 73 15.55 7.55 1.86
C TYR A 73 15.43 9.09 1.87
N GLU A 74 15.65 9.73 3.02
CA GLU A 74 15.65 11.20 3.13
C GLU A 74 16.79 11.83 2.30
N SER A 75 17.97 11.21 2.30
CA SER A 75 19.09 11.62 1.45
C SER A 75 18.78 11.45 -0.04
N ALA A 76 18.19 10.31 -0.43
CA ALA A 76 17.75 10.06 -1.80
C ALA A 76 16.69 11.07 -2.26
N LEU A 77 15.73 11.41 -1.40
CA LEU A 77 14.73 12.44 -1.65
C LEU A 77 15.39 13.81 -1.90
N ALA A 78 16.32 14.21 -1.03
CA ALA A 78 17.06 15.47 -1.14
C ALA A 78 17.95 15.56 -2.39
N SER A 79 18.41 14.41 -2.92
CA SER A 79 19.16 14.36 -4.17
C SER A 79 18.29 14.54 -5.42
N LYS A 80 17.01 14.13 -5.35
CA LYS A 80 16.08 14.13 -6.50
C LYS A 80 15.21 15.37 -6.58
N PHE A 81 14.88 15.99 -5.45
CA PHE A 81 13.96 17.12 -5.38
C PHE A 81 14.61 18.31 -4.69
N SER A 82 14.33 19.52 -5.18
CA SER A 82 14.82 20.73 -4.51
C SER A 82 14.18 20.89 -3.14
N ALA A 83 14.89 21.54 -2.22
CA ALA A 83 14.38 21.81 -0.88
C ALA A 83 13.05 22.58 -0.89
N ARG A 84 12.80 23.41 -1.92
CA ARG A 84 11.52 24.09 -2.11
C ARG A 84 10.40 23.10 -2.44
N GLN A 85 10.62 22.17 -3.36
CA GLN A 85 9.62 21.17 -3.75
C GLN A 85 9.29 20.24 -2.58
N ILE A 86 10.30 19.83 -1.81
CA ILE A 86 10.09 19.01 -0.60
C ILE A 86 9.24 19.77 0.42
N ARG A 87 9.54 21.05 0.70
CA ARG A 87 8.74 21.86 1.63
C ARG A 87 7.30 22.04 1.17
N HIS A 88 7.09 22.39 -0.10
CA HIS A 88 5.75 22.51 -0.67
C HIS A 88 4.94 21.21 -0.54
N ALA A 89 5.55 20.06 -0.87
CA ALA A 89 4.94 18.76 -0.69
C ALA A 89 4.61 18.45 0.78
N GLN A 90 5.51 18.78 1.72
CA GLN A 90 5.29 18.62 3.16
C GLN A 90 4.10 19.45 3.65
N ASP A 91 4.03 20.72 3.25
CA ASP A 91 2.94 21.63 3.63
C ASP A 91 1.59 21.14 3.07
N ALA A 92 1.57 20.75 1.79
CA ALA A 92 0.38 20.20 1.14
C ALA A 92 -0.10 18.91 1.82
N ILE A 93 0.82 18.02 2.19
CA ILE A 93 0.51 16.78 2.93
C ILE A 93 0.01 17.09 4.34
N GLN A 94 0.60 18.05 5.05
CA GLN A 94 0.18 18.42 6.39
C GLN A 94 -1.23 19.02 6.40
N ASP A 95 -1.55 19.84 5.40
CA ASP A 95 -2.88 20.41 5.22
C ASP A 95 -3.91 19.35 4.81
N ALA A 96 -3.57 18.49 3.85
CA ALA A 96 -4.41 17.37 3.46
C ALA A 96 -4.66 16.45 4.65
N ARG A 97 -3.62 16.09 5.41
CA ARG A 97 -3.71 15.26 6.61
C ARG A 97 -4.69 15.82 7.64
N ARG A 98 -4.72 17.13 7.87
CA ARG A 98 -5.70 17.73 8.80
C ARG A 98 -7.13 17.48 8.32
N SER A 99 -7.36 17.62 7.03
CA SER A 99 -8.68 17.39 6.42
C SER A 99 -9.08 15.91 6.44
N VAL A 100 -8.18 15.00 6.04
CA VAL A 100 -8.40 13.55 6.07
C VAL A 100 -8.55 13.03 7.50
N GLY A 101 -7.76 13.56 8.43
CA GLY A 101 -7.86 13.30 9.86
C GLY A 101 -9.27 13.54 10.37
N ASN A 102 -9.85 14.70 10.05
CA ASN A 102 -11.21 15.04 10.42
C ASN A 102 -12.23 14.08 9.78
N VAL A 103 -12.08 13.81 8.47
CA VAL A 103 -12.95 12.87 7.74
C VAL A 103 -13.02 11.50 8.44
N PHE A 104 -11.88 10.92 8.81
CA PHE A 104 -11.84 9.60 9.45
C PHE A 104 -12.25 9.64 10.93
N VAL A 105 -11.88 10.68 11.68
CA VAL A 105 -12.29 10.84 13.07
C VAL A 105 -13.80 10.97 13.17
N GLU A 106 -14.41 11.80 12.33
CA GLU A 106 -15.85 12.01 12.30
C GLU A 106 -16.59 10.74 11.85
N ALA A 107 -16.10 10.05 10.82
CA ALA A 107 -16.72 8.79 10.42
C ALA A 107 -16.54 7.68 11.47
N ARG A 108 -15.47 7.69 12.27
CA ARG A 108 -15.31 6.79 13.41
C ARG A 108 -16.26 7.10 14.55
N VAL A 109 -16.50 8.38 14.87
CA VAL A 109 -17.30 8.80 16.03
C VAL A 109 -18.79 8.89 15.72
N ARG A 110 -19.15 9.42 14.55
CA ARG A 110 -20.53 9.77 14.17
C ARG A 110 -21.13 8.86 13.09
N GLY A 111 -20.31 7.99 12.49
CA GLY A 111 -20.75 7.13 11.38
C GLY A 111 -21.06 7.88 10.09
N ALA A 112 -20.62 9.13 9.96
CA ALA A 112 -20.83 9.98 8.79
C ALA A 112 -19.50 10.59 8.33
N LEU A 113 -19.27 10.66 7.01
CA LEU A 113 -18.14 11.40 6.42
C LEU A 113 -18.62 12.80 6.01
N HIS A 114 -17.78 13.81 6.24
CA HIS A 114 -17.98 15.16 5.71
C HIS A 114 -17.30 15.31 4.34
N LEU A 115 -18.10 15.32 3.26
CA LEU A 115 -17.59 15.43 1.89
C LEU A 115 -16.79 16.71 1.67
N ASP A 116 -17.19 17.85 2.23
CA ASP A 116 -16.45 19.11 2.10
C ASP A 116 -14.99 19.01 2.54
N ALA A 117 -14.70 18.23 3.59
CA ALA A 117 -13.34 18.02 4.06
C ALA A 117 -12.56 17.07 3.14
N ALA A 118 -13.23 16.06 2.58
CA ALA A 118 -12.64 15.15 1.62
C ALA A 118 -12.35 15.86 0.27
N ASP A 119 -13.28 16.67 -0.21
CA ASP A 119 -13.15 17.47 -1.44
C ASP A 119 -12.00 18.46 -1.32
N LYS A 120 -11.89 19.19 -0.20
CA LYS A 120 -10.73 20.06 0.06
C LYS A 120 -9.41 19.31 0.08
N ALA A 121 -9.39 18.09 0.64
CA ALA A 121 -8.19 17.25 0.64
C ALA A 121 -7.83 16.82 -0.80
N VAL A 122 -8.81 16.36 -1.56
CA VAL A 122 -8.66 15.94 -2.96
C VAL A 122 -8.21 17.11 -3.84
N GLU A 123 -8.80 18.29 -3.71
CA GLU A 123 -8.40 19.49 -4.45
C GLU A 123 -6.94 19.87 -4.18
N ARG A 124 -6.50 19.80 -2.92
CA ARG A 124 -5.09 20.06 -2.57
C ARG A 124 -4.15 19.01 -3.15
N ILE A 125 -4.53 17.73 -3.08
CA ILE A 125 -3.76 16.64 -3.70
C ILE A 125 -3.70 16.84 -5.21
N MET A 126 -4.81 17.19 -5.84
CA MET A 126 -4.89 17.44 -7.28
C MET A 126 -4.02 18.61 -7.69
N LEU A 127 -4.03 19.72 -6.94
CA LEU A 127 -3.21 20.91 -7.22
C LEU A 127 -1.71 20.59 -7.08
N GLU A 128 -1.31 19.89 -6.02
CA GLU A 128 0.08 19.53 -5.81
C GLU A 128 0.56 18.48 -6.82
N ALA A 129 -0.29 17.50 -7.16
CA ALA A 129 0.02 16.51 -8.18
C ALA A 129 0.23 17.11 -9.58
N MET A 130 -0.30 18.31 -9.88
CA MET A 130 -0.01 19.00 -11.14
C MET A 130 1.41 19.54 -11.21
N THR A 131 2.00 19.87 -10.07
CA THR A 131 3.23 20.67 -10.00
C THR A 131 4.42 19.88 -9.45
N ASN A 132 4.21 19.03 -8.45
CA ASN A 132 5.26 18.24 -7.80
C ASN A 132 4.79 16.83 -7.40
N ALA A 133 4.04 16.12 -8.27
CA ALA A 133 3.53 14.76 -7.97
C ALA A 133 4.58 13.82 -7.38
N GLY A 134 5.78 13.77 -7.97
CA GLY A 134 6.88 12.93 -7.48
C GLY A 134 7.28 13.26 -6.04
N ALA A 135 7.44 14.54 -5.71
CA ALA A 135 7.79 14.97 -4.36
C ALA A 135 6.66 14.69 -3.37
N MET A 136 5.40 14.96 -3.74
CA MET A 136 4.23 14.65 -2.90
C MET A 136 4.13 13.17 -2.59
N ILE A 137 4.21 12.31 -3.60
CA ILE A 137 4.15 10.86 -3.41
C ILE A 137 5.32 10.39 -2.56
N ALA A 138 6.54 10.88 -2.83
CA ALA A 138 7.73 10.46 -2.10
C ALA A 138 7.70 10.91 -0.62
N VAL A 139 7.20 12.11 -0.31
CA VAL A 139 7.01 12.57 1.07
C VAL A 139 5.86 11.82 1.75
N ALA A 140 4.76 11.51 1.05
CA ALA A 140 3.64 10.77 1.64
C ALA A 140 4.03 9.31 2.00
N LYS A 141 4.96 8.72 1.25
CA LYS A 141 5.54 7.39 1.54
C LYS A 141 6.41 7.35 2.79
N LEU A 142 6.89 8.49 3.28
CA LEU A 142 7.61 8.60 4.55
C LEU A 142 6.61 8.51 5.72
N LYS A 143 6.29 7.28 6.12
CA LYS A 143 5.33 7.02 7.21
C LYS A 143 6.05 6.93 8.55
N LYS A 144 5.65 7.78 9.50
CA LYS A 144 6.07 7.65 10.91
C LYS A 144 5.30 6.52 11.62
N LYS A 145 5.86 6.01 12.71
CA LYS A 145 5.46 4.78 13.45
C LYS A 145 3.98 4.67 13.84
N ASN A 146 3.22 5.77 13.83
CA ASN A 146 1.83 5.83 14.30
C ASN A 146 0.81 6.34 13.26
N GLU A 147 1.23 6.61 12.02
CA GLU A 147 0.44 7.40 11.05
C GLU A 147 0.09 6.64 9.77
N GLY A 148 0.38 5.34 9.75
CA GLY A 148 0.45 4.53 8.53
C GLY A 148 -0.79 4.57 7.65
N THR A 149 -1.99 4.45 8.21
CA THR A 149 -3.24 4.39 7.44
C THR A 149 -3.58 5.70 6.75
N PHE A 150 -3.43 6.84 7.44
CA PHE A 150 -3.74 8.16 6.87
C PHE A 150 -2.81 8.55 5.73
N LEU A 151 -1.50 8.40 5.97
CA LEU A 151 -0.49 8.73 4.96
C LEU A 151 -0.54 7.75 3.79
N HIS A 152 -0.96 6.50 4.03
CA HIS A 152 -1.20 5.54 2.97
C HIS A 152 -2.35 5.96 2.07
N SER A 153 -3.52 6.25 2.63
CA SER A 153 -4.66 6.73 1.82
C SER A 153 -4.35 8.00 1.06
N LEU A 154 -3.55 8.91 1.66
CA LEU A 154 -3.08 10.11 0.98
C LEU A 154 -2.15 9.79 -0.21
N ALA A 155 -1.18 8.90 -0.01
CA ALA A 155 -0.24 8.48 -1.06
C ALA A 155 -0.97 7.74 -2.20
N VAL A 156 -1.89 6.84 -1.87
CA VAL A 156 -2.74 6.14 -2.85
C VAL A 156 -3.62 7.13 -3.61
N SER A 157 -4.25 8.09 -2.92
CA SER A 157 -5.01 9.16 -3.58
C SER A 157 -4.17 9.95 -4.57
N ALA A 158 -2.95 10.36 -4.17
CA ALA A 158 -2.05 11.09 -5.06
C ALA A 158 -1.63 10.23 -6.27
N LEU A 159 -1.28 8.96 -6.05
CA LEU A 159 -0.95 8.02 -7.12
C LEU A 159 -2.11 7.84 -8.11
N MET A 160 -3.34 7.67 -7.61
CA MET A 160 -4.52 7.47 -8.45
C MET A 160 -4.87 8.73 -9.25
N VAL A 161 -4.75 9.91 -8.65
CA VAL A 161 -4.93 11.20 -9.36
C VAL A 161 -3.93 11.32 -10.49
N THR A 162 -2.65 11.12 -10.18
CA THR A 162 -1.57 11.27 -11.14
C THR A 162 -1.65 10.22 -12.25
N PHE A 163 -1.96 8.96 -11.92
CA PHE A 163 -2.12 7.90 -12.90
C PHE A 163 -3.36 8.13 -13.78
N GLY A 164 -4.49 8.53 -13.20
CA GLY A 164 -5.70 8.84 -13.94
C GLY A 164 -5.51 9.94 -14.98
N ARG A 165 -4.78 11.01 -14.64
CA ARG A 165 -4.42 12.08 -15.60
C ARG A 165 -3.51 11.56 -16.71
N ASN A 166 -2.50 10.76 -16.36
CA ASN A 166 -1.61 10.16 -17.34
C ASN A 166 -2.33 9.19 -18.30
N LEU A 167 -3.42 8.56 -17.84
CA LEU A 167 -4.33 7.77 -18.66
C LEU A 167 -5.25 8.62 -19.56
N GLY A 168 -5.24 9.95 -19.42
CA GLY A 168 -6.09 10.87 -20.18
C GLY A 168 -7.54 10.93 -19.71
N LEU A 169 -7.80 10.57 -18.45
CA LEU A 169 -9.16 10.65 -17.88
C LEU A 169 -9.56 12.11 -17.66
N SER A 170 -10.88 12.39 -17.71
CA SER A 170 -11.41 13.72 -17.39
C SER A 170 -11.13 14.10 -15.94
N GLU A 171 -11.08 15.40 -15.65
CA GLU A 171 -10.84 15.89 -14.28
C GLU A 171 -11.91 15.40 -13.29
N ASP A 172 -13.15 15.19 -13.72
CA ASP A 172 -14.19 14.58 -12.87
C ASP A 172 -13.89 13.12 -12.55
N ALA A 173 -13.42 12.35 -13.53
CA ALA A 173 -12.99 10.97 -13.29
C ALA A 173 -11.73 10.91 -12.42
N VAL A 174 -10.82 11.88 -12.53
CA VAL A 174 -9.64 12.03 -11.68
C VAL A 174 -10.05 12.40 -10.24
N ARG A 175 -11.03 13.28 -10.07
CA ARG A 175 -11.58 13.63 -8.74
C ARG A 175 -12.22 12.41 -8.07
N ILE A 176 -12.96 11.59 -8.81
CA ILE A 176 -13.48 10.29 -8.35
C ILE A 176 -12.34 9.38 -7.86
N LEU A 177 -11.25 9.30 -8.63
CA LEU A 177 -10.09 8.48 -8.27
C LEU A 177 -9.37 9.00 -7.02
N GLY A 178 -9.22 10.32 -6.89
CA GLY A 178 -8.65 10.94 -5.69
C GLY A 178 -9.49 10.66 -4.46
N LEU A 179 -10.80 10.93 -4.53
CA LEU A 179 -11.71 10.65 -3.41
C LEU A 179 -11.72 9.16 -3.05
N GLY A 180 -11.79 8.27 -4.04
CA GLY A 180 -11.72 6.83 -3.82
C GLY A 180 -10.41 6.36 -3.21
N GLY A 181 -9.27 6.86 -3.68
CA GLY A 181 -7.96 6.54 -3.07
C GLY A 181 -7.86 7.03 -1.63
N LEU A 182 -8.50 8.15 -1.31
CA LEU A 182 -8.54 8.68 0.05
C LEU A 182 -9.35 7.81 1.01
N ILE A 183 -10.42 7.18 0.55
CA ILE A 183 -11.35 6.45 1.42
C ILE A 183 -11.41 4.94 1.14
N HIS A 184 -10.56 4.39 0.27
CA HIS A 184 -10.58 2.96 -0.08
C HIS A 184 -10.51 2.05 1.15
N ASP A 185 -9.73 2.49 2.14
CA ASP A 185 -9.44 1.78 3.38
C ASP A 185 -10.35 2.17 4.56
N LEU A 186 -11.43 2.91 4.32
CA LEU A 186 -12.31 3.46 5.35
C LEU A 186 -12.82 2.40 6.34
N GLY A 187 -13.12 1.19 5.85
CA GLY A 187 -13.62 0.11 6.68
C GLY A 187 -12.64 -0.40 7.72
N LYS A 188 -11.33 -0.10 7.60
CA LYS A 188 -10.35 -0.44 8.64
C LYS A 188 -10.65 0.31 9.95
N MET A 189 -11.32 1.46 9.90
CA MET A 189 -11.61 2.25 11.10
C MET A 189 -12.54 1.58 12.11
N VAL A 190 -13.40 0.66 11.64
CA VAL A 190 -14.32 -0.09 12.49
C VAL A 190 -13.74 -1.43 12.95
N LEU A 191 -12.53 -1.77 12.50
CA LEU A 191 -11.81 -2.95 12.98
C LEU A 191 -11.11 -2.65 14.32
N PRO A 192 -10.91 -3.68 15.17
CA PRO A 192 -10.20 -3.50 16.43
C PRO A 192 -8.80 -2.89 16.22
N THR A 193 -8.49 -1.81 16.95
CA THR A 193 -7.15 -1.18 16.84
C THR A 193 -6.03 -2.14 17.24
N ALA A 194 -6.28 -3.02 18.22
CA ALA A 194 -5.34 -4.06 18.63
C ALA A 194 -5.02 -5.05 17.51
N LEU A 195 -6.00 -5.36 16.65
CA LEU A 195 -5.83 -6.20 15.46
C LEU A 195 -4.96 -5.49 14.41
N LEU A 196 -5.30 -4.24 14.07
CA LEU A 196 -4.55 -3.47 13.07
C LEU A 196 -3.12 -3.12 13.49
N ARG A 197 -2.86 -3.07 14.80
CA ARG A 197 -1.54 -2.76 15.38
C ARG A 197 -0.83 -4.00 15.94
N LYS A 198 -1.36 -5.20 15.70
CA LYS A 198 -0.83 -6.43 16.28
C LYS A 198 0.62 -6.63 15.85
N PRO A 199 1.59 -6.68 16.78
CA PRO A 199 2.96 -7.00 16.43
C PRO A 199 3.09 -8.51 16.15
N GLY A 200 3.41 -8.88 14.91
CA GLY A 200 3.60 -10.28 14.52
C GLY A 200 2.46 -10.84 13.67
N LYS A 201 2.22 -12.15 13.76
CA LYS A 201 1.27 -12.85 12.89
C LYS A 201 -0.17 -12.48 13.23
N VAL A 202 -0.91 -12.19 12.17
CA VAL A 202 -2.37 -12.16 12.14
C VAL A 202 -2.83 -13.61 11.95
N THR A 203 -3.74 -14.12 12.77
CA THR A 203 -4.31 -15.46 12.58
C THR A 203 -5.22 -15.50 11.35
N VAL A 204 -5.66 -16.69 10.95
CA VAL A 204 -6.57 -16.82 9.80
C VAL A 204 -7.88 -16.07 10.08
N GLU A 205 -8.43 -16.23 11.29
CA GLU A 205 -9.68 -15.59 11.73
C GLU A 205 -9.53 -14.07 11.79
N GLU A 206 -8.39 -13.60 12.28
CA GLU A 206 -8.04 -12.19 12.31
C GLU A 206 -7.87 -11.61 10.89
N MET A 207 -7.30 -12.39 9.95
CA MET A 207 -7.16 -12.00 8.56
C MET A 207 -8.52 -11.96 7.86
N ASP A 208 -9.39 -12.92 8.12
CA ASP A 208 -10.76 -12.92 7.59
C ASP A 208 -11.53 -11.71 8.10
N LEU A 209 -11.35 -11.33 9.36
CA LEU A 209 -11.90 -10.09 9.89
C LEU A 209 -11.30 -8.85 9.17
N ILE A 210 -10.00 -8.81 8.90
CA ILE A 210 -9.39 -7.72 8.11
C ILE A 210 -9.98 -7.69 6.69
N ARG A 211 -10.20 -8.83 6.04
CA ARG A 211 -10.79 -8.93 4.69
C ARG A 211 -12.21 -8.40 4.59
N THR A 212 -12.90 -8.18 5.71
CA THR A 212 -14.23 -7.53 5.72
C THR A 212 -14.17 -6.00 5.55
N HIS A 213 -13.00 -5.37 5.60
CA HIS A 213 -12.91 -3.92 5.52
C HIS A 213 -13.43 -3.29 4.20
N PRO A 214 -13.36 -3.92 3.01
CA PRO A 214 -13.93 -3.34 1.80
C PRO A 214 -15.45 -3.20 1.92
N GLU A 215 -16.13 -4.25 2.38
CA GLU A 215 -17.59 -4.26 2.58
C GLU A 215 -18.01 -3.29 3.69
N ARG A 216 -17.28 -3.26 4.80
CA ARG A 216 -17.54 -2.30 5.89
C ARG A 216 -17.34 -0.86 5.42
N GLY A 217 -16.29 -0.61 4.64
CA GLY A 217 -16.01 0.71 4.05
C GLY A 217 -17.12 1.13 3.09
N TYR A 218 -17.59 0.21 2.24
CA TYR A 218 -18.74 0.42 1.35
C TYR A 218 -20.00 0.79 2.13
N GLU A 219 -20.35 0.04 3.18
CA GLU A 219 -21.55 0.30 3.99
C GLU A 219 -21.51 1.64 4.72
N MET A 220 -20.32 2.06 5.15
CA MET A 220 -20.12 3.40 5.72
C MET A 220 -20.26 4.47 4.64
N ALA A 221 -19.60 4.29 3.50
CA ALA A 221 -19.56 5.28 2.43
C ALA A 221 -20.92 5.47 1.73
N LYS A 222 -21.69 4.39 1.58
CA LYS A 222 -23.01 4.38 0.91
C LYS A 222 -24.05 5.24 1.63
N ARG A 223 -23.90 5.46 2.94
CA ARG A 223 -24.83 6.25 3.76
C ARG A 223 -24.67 7.76 3.55
N ILE A 224 -23.64 8.19 2.85
CA ILE A 224 -23.35 9.60 2.62
C ILE A 224 -24.14 10.06 1.40
N ALA A 225 -24.98 11.06 1.60
CA ALA A 225 -25.72 11.69 0.51
C ALA A 225 -24.75 12.20 -0.57
N GLY A 226 -25.03 11.87 -1.82
CA GLY A 226 -24.22 12.32 -2.96
C GLY A 226 -22.91 11.54 -3.18
N MET A 227 -22.62 10.49 -2.40
CA MET A 227 -21.42 9.68 -2.63
C MET A 227 -21.45 9.03 -4.03
N PRO A 228 -20.47 9.30 -4.90
CA PRO A 228 -20.47 8.75 -6.25
C PRO A 228 -20.34 7.23 -6.24
N ARG A 229 -21.12 6.54 -7.07
CA ARG A 229 -21.09 5.07 -7.15
C ARG A 229 -19.69 4.52 -7.43
N ARG A 230 -18.92 5.17 -8.30
CA ARG A 230 -17.55 4.75 -8.63
C ARG A 230 -16.59 4.84 -7.44
N VAL A 231 -16.83 5.74 -6.49
CA VAL A 231 -16.06 5.81 -5.24
C VAL A 231 -16.40 4.61 -4.35
N LEU A 232 -17.68 4.26 -4.24
CA LEU A 232 -18.12 3.07 -3.52
C LEU A 232 -17.51 1.79 -4.13
N ASP A 233 -17.45 1.71 -5.46
CA ASP A 233 -16.85 0.58 -6.16
C ASP A 233 -15.33 0.47 -5.88
N ILE A 234 -14.61 1.59 -5.72
CA ILE A 234 -13.20 1.57 -5.30
C ILE A 234 -13.07 0.97 -3.89
N CYS A 235 -13.85 1.48 -2.92
CA CYS A 235 -13.83 0.95 -1.55
C CYS A 235 -14.12 -0.56 -1.51
N LEU A 236 -15.11 -1.01 -2.29
CA LEU A 236 -15.56 -2.40 -2.24
C LEU A 236 -14.62 -3.37 -2.98
N TYR A 237 -13.99 -2.94 -4.09
CA TYR A 237 -13.34 -3.85 -5.03
C TYR A 237 -11.83 -3.65 -5.22
N HIS A 238 -11.18 -2.75 -4.48
CA HIS A 238 -9.73 -2.51 -4.63
C HIS A 238 -8.84 -3.72 -4.27
N HIS A 239 -9.41 -4.76 -3.64
CA HIS A 239 -8.74 -6.03 -3.37
C HIS A 239 -9.21 -7.20 -4.25
N GLU A 240 -10.06 -6.93 -5.24
CA GLU A 240 -10.32 -7.90 -6.30
C GLU A 240 -9.09 -8.07 -7.17
N LYS A 241 -8.82 -9.31 -7.58
CA LYS A 241 -7.69 -9.67 -8.44
C LYS A 241 -8.20 -10.02 -9.82
N PHE A 242 -7.46 -9.65 -10.85
CA PHE A 242 -7.89 -9.79 -12.24
C PHE A 242 -8.21 -11.24 -12.64
N ASP A 243 -7.62 -12.23 -11.98
CA ASP A 243 -7.88 -13.66 -12.15
C ASP A 243 -9.08 -14.21 -11.34
N GLY A 244 -9.73 -13.38 -10.52
CA GLY A 244 -10.85 -13.78 -9.66
C GLY A 244 -10.43 -14.37 -8.30
N SER A 245 -9.14 -14.42 -7.97
CA SER A 245 -8.66 -14.94 -6.67
C SER A 245 -8.72 -13.91 -5.53
N GLY A 246 -9.25 -12.71 -5.80
CA GLY A 246 -9.39 -11.61 -4.86
C GLY A 246 -10.59 -11.74 -3.91
N TYR A 247 -10.94 -10.63 -3.27
CA TYR A 247 -12.08 -10.52 -2.35
C TYR A 247 -12.67 -9.09 -2.43
N PRO A 248 -13.94 -8.88 -2.01
CA PRO A 248 -14.84 -9.82 -1.33
C PRO A 248 -15.66 -10.74 -2.27
N HIS A 249 -15.90 -10.34 -3.51
CA HIS A 249 -16.85 -10.99 -4.41
C HIS A 249 -16.20 -11.90 -5.47
N ARG A 250 -14.86 -11.92 -5.55
CA ARG A 250 -14.10 -12.75 -6.51
C ARG A 250 -14.45 -12.40 -7.96
N LEU A 251 -14.60 -11.12 -8.22
CA LEU A 251 -14.80 -10.61 -9.57
C LEU A 251 -13.54 -10.86 -10.39
N ALA A 252 -13.70 -11.23 -11.65
CA ALA A 252 -12.60 -11.51 -12.55
C ALA A 252 -12.62 -10.58 -13.78
N GLY A 253 -11.43 -10.21 -14.23
CA GLY A 253 -11.21 -9.46 -15.46
C GLY A 253 -12.03 -8.16 -15.54
N PRO A 254 -12.70 -7.89 -16.66
CA PRO A 254 -13.51 -6.70 -16.85
C PRO A 254 -14.74 -6.56 -15.93
N ALA A 255 -15.14 -7.61 -15.21
CA ALA A 255 -16.21 -7.50 -14.22
C ALA A 255 -15.81 -6.64 -13.02
N ILE A 256 -14.49 -6.51 -12.77
CA ILE A 256 -13.95 -5.58 -11.78
C ILE A 256 -14.08 -4.15 -12.33
N PRO A 257 -14.75 -3.22 -11.60
CA PRO A 257 -14.88 -1.84 -12.04
C PRO A 257 -13.52 -1.23 -12.39
N TYR A 258 -13.45 -0.52 -13.51
CA TYR A 258 -12.20 0.05 -14.03
C TYR A 258 -11.44 0.90 -13.00
N VAL A 259 -12.17 1.68 -12.21
CA VAL A 259 -11.60 2.50 -11.12
C VAL A 259 -10.99 1.67 -9.99
N ALA A 260 -11.53 0.49 -9.70
CA ALA A 260 -11.00 -0.41 -8.69
C ALA A 260 -9.74 -1.14 -9.18
N ARG A 261 -9.67 -1.47 -10.48
CA ARG A 261 -8.43 -1.99 -11.11
C ARG A 261 -7.28 -0.99 -11.03
N ILE A 262 -7.57 0.30 -11.22
CA ILE A 262 -6.59 1.40 -10.98
C ILE A 262 -6.17 1.43 -9.51
N ALA A 263 -7.15 1.39 -8.60
CA ALA A 263 -6.90 1.42 -7.16
C ALA A 263 -5.99 0.27 -6.69
N ALA A 264 -6.23 -0.95 -7.16
CA ALA A 264 -5.42 -2.13 -6.80
C ALA A 264 -3.93 -1.96 -7.15
N ILE A 265 -3.63 -1.40 -8.33
CA ILE A 265 -2.25 -1.11 -8.74
C ILE A 265 -1.62 -0.04 -7.83
N CYS A 266 -2.33 1.07 -7.59
CA CYS A 266 -1.81 2.16 -6.78
C CYS A 266 -1.64 1.77 -5.30
N ASP A 267 -2.57 1.00 -4.74
CA ASP A 267 -2.53 0.48 -3.38
C ASP A 267 -1.31 -0.42 -3.16
N VAL A 268 -1.15 -1.46 -4.00
CA VAL A 268 -0.02 -2.38 -3.88
C VAL A 268 1.31 -1.66 -4.11
N TYR A 269 1.39 -0.77 -5.10
CA TYR A 269 2.62 -0.01 -5.34
C TYR A 269 3.02 0.83 -4.13
N ASP A 270 2.08 1.55 -3.50
CA ASP A 270 2.37 2.30 -2.27
C ASP A 270 2.75 1.36 -1.11
N ALA A 271 2.05 0.24 -0.96
CA ALA A 271 2.34 -0.73 0.10
C ALA A 271 3.75 -1.33 0.01
N LEU A 272 4.27 -1.56 -1.21
CA LEU A 272 5.62 -2.07 -1.45
C LEU A 272 6.70 -1.01 -1.25
N THR A 273 6.45 0.22 -1.70
CA THR A 273 7.46 1.30 -1.74
C THR A 273 7.43 2.24 -0.54
N SER A 274 6.48 2.08 0.39
CA SER A 274 6.44 2.86 1.63
C SER A 274 7.49 2.39 2.65
N VAL A 275 8.15 3.35 3.31
CA VAL A 275 8.99 3.06 4.47
C VAL A 275 8.08 2.78 5.68
N ARG A 276 8.34 1.69 6.41
CA ARG A 276 7.59 1.34 7.63
C ARG A 276 8.54 0.99 8.78
N PRO A 277 8.13 1.12 10.06
CA PRO A 277 8.99 0.84 11.21
C PRO A 277 9.63 -0.55 11.26
N TYR A 278 9.10 -1.50 10.50
CA TYR A 278 9.53 -2.90 10.48
C TYR A 278 9.82 -3.41 9.05
N LYS A 279 9.85 -2.53 8.05
CA LYS A 279 10.06 -2.91 6.64
C LYS A 279 10.78 -1.77 5.92
N ARG A 280 11.92 -2.09 5.28
CA ARG A 280 12.56 -1.16 4.34
C ARG A 280 11.65 -0.86 3.16
N ALA A 281 11.70 0.37 2.65
CA ALA A 281 11.06 0.64 1.37
C ALA A 281 11.75 -0.18 0.27
N TRP A 282 10.94 -0.76 -0.62
CA TRP A 282 11.49 -1.30 -1.85
C TRP A 282 11.83 -0.17 -2.80
N SER A 283 12.91 -0.35 -3.55
CA SER A 283 13.17 0.49 -4.72
C SER A 283 12.01 0.35 -5.71
N GLN A 284 11.88 1.36 -6.56
CA GLN A 284 10.89 1.32 -7.63
C GLN A 284 11.05 0.08 -8.53
N ALA A 285 12.29 -0.29 -8.87
CA ALA A 285 12.58 -1.46 -9.68
C ALA A 285 12.10 -2.75 -9.01
N GLU A 286 12.44 -2.97 -7.73
CA GLU A 286 12.00 -4.15 -6.96
C GLU A 286 10.46 -4.25 -6.89
N ALA A 287 9.78 -3.12 -6.67
CA ALA A 287 8.32 -3.08 -6.61
C ALA A 287 7.67 -3.43 -7.96
N ILE A 288 8.17 -2.85 -9.05
CA ILE A 288 7.61 -3.11 -10.39
C ILE A 288 7.89 -4.55 -10.82
N GLU A 289 9.10 -5.06 -10.61
CA GLU A 289 9.45 -6.44 -10.94
C GLU A 289 8.53 -7.43 -10.22
N THR A 290 8.28 -7.21 -8.93
CA THR A 290 7.38 -8.07 -8.15
C THR A 290 5.92 -7.95 -8.60
N MET A 291 5.45 -6.73 -8.86
CA MET A 291 4.08 -6.53 -9.36
C MET A 291 3.89 -7.15 -10.74
N MET A 292 4.87 -7.07 -11.63
CA MET A 292 4.84 -7.72 -12.95
C MET A 292 4.91 -9.24 -12.86
N SER A 293 5.63 -9.78 -11.87
CA SER A 293 5.71 -11.22 -11.61
C SER A 293 4.44 -11.78 -10.96
N SER A 294 3.57 -10.93 -10.41
CA SER A 294 2.29 -11.29 -9.78
C SER A 294 1.22 -11.62 -10.83
N THR A 295 1.39 -12.77 -11.50
CA THR A 295 0.47 -13.25 -12.53
C THR A 295 -0.96 -13.31 -12.01
N GLY A 296 -1.92 -12.78 -12.77
CA GLY A 296 -3.35 -12.80 -12.41
C GLY A 296 -3.79 -11.73 -11.41
N HIS A 297 -2.88 -11.00 -10.78
CA HIS A 297 -3.26 -9.97 -9.80
C HIS A 297 -3.84 -8.72 -10.48
N PHE A 298 -3.12 -8.15 -11.44
CA PHE A 298 -3.45 -6.85 -12.03
C PHE A 298 -4.02 -6.98 -13.44
N ASP A 299 -4.81 -5.98 -13.84
CA ASP A 299 -5.18 -5.79 -15.23
C ASP A 299 -3.90 -5.56 -16.07
N PRO A 300 -3.62 -6.41 -17.08
CA PRO A 300 -2.37 -6.34 -17.84
C PRO A 300 -2.17 -5.01 -18.59
N ASP A 301 -3.24 -4.41 -19.09
CA ASP A 301 -3.15 -3.19 -19.90
C ASP A 301 -2.94 -1.98 -19.00
N LEU A 302 -3.64 -1.93 -17.86
CA LEU A 302 -3.39 -0.90 -16.84
C LEU A 302 -2.01 -1.05 -16.21
N MET A 303 -1.52 -2.27 -15.97
CA MET A 303 -0.18 -2.49 -15.41
C MET A 303 0.90 -2.00 -16.38
N LYS A 304 0.78 -2.32 -17.68
CA LYS A 304 1.67 -1.78 -18.72
C LYS A 304 1.62 -0.25 -18.77
N ALA A 305 0.42 0.33 -18.72
CA ALA A 305 0.23 1.77 -18.73
C ALA A 305 0.85 2.43 -17.48
N PHE A 306 0.74 1.80 -16.30
CA PHE A 306 1.36 2.27 -15.07
C PHE A 306 2.89 2.30 -15.22
N VAL A 307 3.51 1.21 -15.66
CA VAL A 307 4.96 1.15 -15.88
C VAL A 307 5.41 2.21 -16.89
N SER A 308 4.74 2.29 -18.04
CA SER A 308 5.11 3.25 -19.10
C SER A 308 4.96 4.71 -18.64
N LYS A 309 3.82 5.08 -18.06
CA LYS A 309 3.48 6.48 -17.82
C LYS A 309 3.95 6.99 -16.46
N MET A 310 4.00 6.11 -15.47
CA MET A 310 4.35 6.51 -14.10
C MET A 310 5.86 6.35 -13.87
N VAL A 311 6.42 5.22 -14.29
CA VAL A 311 7.83 4.86 -14.00
C VAL A 311 8.78 5.38 -15.07
N ILE A 312 8.56 5.01 -16.33
CA ILE A 312 9.51 5.34 -17.42
C ILE A 312 9.49 6.84 -17.72
N ASN A 313 8.31 7.46 -17.75
CA ASN A 313 8.19 8.90 -17.98
C ASN A 313 8.55 9.76 -16.75
N GLY A 314 9.01 9.14 -15.65
CA GLY A 314 9.56 9.85 -14.49
C GLY A 314 8.55 10.55 -13.58
N THR A 315 7.27 10.17 -13.64
CA THR A 315 6.25 10.82 -12.81
C THR A 315 6.38 10.42 -11.34
N ILE A 316 6.79 9.18 -11.09
CA ILE A 316 7.21 8.68 -9.78
C ILE A 316 8.68 8.31 -9.90
N HIS A 317 9.55 9.04 -9.22
CA HIS A 317 10.98 8.78 -9.17
C HIS A 317 11.39 8.26 -7.79
#